data_AF-A0A1V9U8N7-F1
#
_entry.id   AF-A0A1V9U8N7-F1
#
_cell.length_a   1.000
_cell.length_b   1.000
_cell.length_c   1.000
_cell.angle_alpha   90.00
_cell.angle_beta   90.00
_cell.angle_gamma   90.00
#
_symmetry.space_group_name_H-M   'P 1'
#
loop_
_entity.id
_entity.type
_entity.pdbx_description
1 polymer ?
#
loop_
_entity_poly.entity_id
_entity_poly.type
_entity_poly.pdbx_seq_one_letter_code
_entity_poly.pdbx_strand_id
1 'polypeptide(L)'
;TKLVPCEAEYTDNNSIVVRISRNFYMNAKPYYKYGDWYLSSGNKTIKISLGNVDDSAAKAGDGKGSSYLSHSTGYFNYPTAPSDLRAVYVNDTTERLERK
;
A
#
# COMPACT_ATOMS: atom_id res chain seq x y z
N THR A 1 6.36 -17.46 1.09
CA THR A 1 6.50 -16.06 1.58
C THR A 1 7.08 -15.21 0.46
N LYS A 2 6.62 -13.96 0.29
CA LYS A 2 7.12 -13.01 -0.72
C LYS A 2 7.53 -11.71 -0.03
N LEU A 3 8.68 -11.15 -0.40
CA LEU A 3 9.09 -9.82 0.06
C LEU A 3 8.23 -8.75 -0.61
N VAL A 4 7.69 -7.84 0.19
CA VAL A 4 6.88 -6.72 -0.28
C VAL A 4 7.75 -5.47 -0.18
N PRO A 5 8.03 -4.77 -1.29
CA PRO A 5 8.69 -3.46 -1.22
C PRO A 5 7.86 -2.50 -0.36
N CYS A 6 8.54 -1.80 0.53
CA CYS A 6 7.93 -0.85 1.45
C CYS A 6 8.83 0.37 1.65
N GLU A 7 8.21 1.49 1.98
CA GLU A 7 8.91 2.66 2.51
C GLU A 7 8.70 2.69 4.03
N ALA A 8 9.78 2.90 4.76
CA ALA A 8 9.77 3.03 6.21
C ALA A 8 10.20 4.45 6.58
N GLU A 9 9.37 5.15 7.35
CA GLU A 9 9.67 6.47 7.90
C GLU A 9 9.58 6.42 9.42
N TYR A 10 10.66 6.81 10.09
CA TYR A 10 10.69 6.94 11.55
C TYR A 10 10.23 8.37 11.89
N THR A 11 9.01 8.50 12.39
CA THR A 11 8.42 9.82 12.70
C THR A 11 8.90 10.36 14.03
N ASP A 12 9.26 9.47 14.96
CA ASP A 12 9.87 9.78 16.25
C ASP A 12 10.68 8.55 16.74
N ASN A 13 11.23 8.63 17.96
CA ASN A 13 12.09 7.58 18.52
C ASN A 13 11.38 6.23 18.75
N ASN A 14 10.04 6.21 18.78
CA ASN A 14 9.24 5.04 19.13
C ASN A 14 8.17 4.68 18.08
N SER A 15 8.03 5.48 17.02
CA SER A 15 7.01 5.33 15.99
C SER A 15 7.61 5.18 14.61
N ILE A 16 7.06 4.24 13.86
CA ILE A 16 7.40 3.99 12.45
C ILE A 16 6.12 3.98 11.62
N VAL A 17 6.18 4.63 10.47
CA VAL A 17 5.17 4.55 9.42
C VAL A 17 5.71 3.66 8.31
N VAL A 18 5.07 2.51 8.10
CA VAL A 18 5.40 1.59 7.02
C VAL A 18 4.37 1.73 5.91
N ARG A 19 4.80 2.20 4.73
CA ARG A 19 3.96 2.35 3.54
C ARG A 19 4.22 1.18 2.60
N ILE A 20 3.15 0.49 2.22
CA ILE A 20 3.16 -0.63 1.29
C ILE A 20 2.24 -0.33 0.11
N SER A 21 2.49 -0.97 -1.04
CA SER A 21 1.61 -0.82 -2.20
C SER A 21 0.16 -1.20 -1.86
N ARG A 22 -0.80 -0.44 -2.39
CA ARG A 22 -2.24 -0.64 -2.17
C ARG A 22 -2.73 -2.06 -2.52
N ASN A 23 -2.04 -2.76 -3.41
CA ASN A 23 -2.33 -4.16 -3.76
C ASN A 23 -2.21 -5.12 -2.57
N PHE A 24 -1.50 -4.70 -1.51
CA PHE A 24 -1.31 -5.43 -0.27
C PHE A 24 -2.14 -4.86 0.89
N TYR A 25 -3.04 -3.91 0.62
CA TYR A 25 -3.92 -3.35 1.65
C TYR A 25 -4.79 -4.45 2.27
N MET A 26 -4.85 -4.44 3.60
CA MET A 26 -5.75 -5.26 4.40
C MET A 26 -6.42 -4.36 5.40
N ASN A 27 -7.74 -4.46 5.54
CA ASN A 27 -8.49 -3.79 6.59
C ASN A 27 -8.43 -4.65 7.86
N ALA A 28 -7.35 -4.50 8.63
CA ALA A 28 -7.12 -5.27 9.84
C ALA A 28 -6.41 -4.42 10.90
N LYS A 29 -6.49 -4.84 12.16
CA LYS A 29 -5.69 -4.21 13.22
C LYS A 29 -4.30 -4.86 13.23
N PRO A 30 -3.22 -4.06 13.23
CA PRO A 30 -1.90 -4.60 13.46
C PRO A 30 -1.79 -5.14 14.90
N TYR A 31 -1.09 -6.26 15.05
CA TYR A 31 -0.84 -6.89 16.35
C TYR A 31 0.62 -7.31 16.48
N TYR A 32 1.11 -7.31 17.71
CA TYR A 32 2.48 -7.63 18.04
C TYR A 32 2.62 -9.09 18.48
N LYS A 33 3.58 -9.84 17.92
CA LYS A 33 3.82 -11.23 18.32
C LYS A 33 5.27 -11.64 18.04
N TYR A 34 5.90 -12.38 18.96
CA TYR A 34 7.21 -13.02 18.70
C TYR A 34 8.30 -12.11 18.11
N GLY A 35 8.41 -10.84 18.53
CA GLY A 35 9.45 -9.94 18.03
C GLY A 35 9.07 -9.12 16.78
N ASP A 36 7.90 -9.31 16.21
CA ASP A 36 7.48 -8.71 14.93
C ASP A 36 6.06 -8.13 15.00
N TRP A 37 5.77 -7.21 14.09
CA TRP A 37 4.41 -6.72 13.84
C TRP A 37 3.73 -7.54 12.74
N TYR A 38 2.44 -7.79 12.90
CA TYR A 38 1.64 -8.54 11.94
C TYR A 38 0.37 -7.79 11.60
N LEU A 39 -0.07 -7.96 10.35
CA LEU A 39 -1.38 -7.56 9.88
C LEU A 39 -2.00 -8.76 9.19
N SER A 40 -3.11 -9.29 9.74
CA SER A 40 -3.74 -10.51 9.23
C SER A 40 -5.21 -10.30 8.89
N SER A 41 -5.63 -10.82 7.73
CA SER A 41 -7.03 -10.82 7.29
C SER A 41 -7.32 -12.13 6.56
N GLY A 42 -8.18 -12.98 7.14
CA GLY A 42 -8.46 -14.32 6.62
C GLY A 42 -7.18 -15.17 6.51
N ASN A 43 -6.85 -15.61 5.29
CA ASN A 43 -5.67 -16.40 4.99
C ASN A 43 -4.43 -15.58 4.58
N LYS A 44 -4.50 -14.24 4.65
CA LYS A 44 -3.41 -13.34 4.29
C LYS A 44 -2.79 -12.73 5.54
N THR A 45 -1.46 -12.73 5.60
CA THR A 45 -0.69 -12.10 6.68
C THR A 45 0.49 -11.34 6.09
N ILE A 46 0.67 -10.10 6.53
CA ILE A 46 1.90 -9.33 6.34
C ILE A 46 2.64 -9.33 7.67
N LYS A 47 3.93 -9.62 7.60
CA LYS A 47 4.86 -9.52 8.73
C LYS A 47 5.78 -8.33 8.47
N ILE A 48 5.89 -7.44 9.46
CA ILE A 48 6.82 -6.33 9.48
C ILE A 48 7.85 -6.66 10.53
N SER A 49 9.05 -7.03 10.07
CA SER A 49 10.13 -7.37 10.98
C SER A 49 10.87 -6.13 11.44
N LEU A 50 11.00 -6.00 12.76
CA LEU A 50 11.65 -4.87 13.40
C LEU A 50 13.18 -5.04 13.46
N GLY A 51 13.68 -6.26 13.25
CA GLY A 51 15.10 -6.58 13.41
C GLY A 51 15.48 -6.61 14.90
N ASN A 52 16.73 -6.26 15.21
CA ASN A 52 17.23 -6.24 16.57
C ASN A 52 17.03 -4.86 17.20
N VAL A 53 15.86 -4.63 17.79
CA VAL A 53 15.49 -3.39 18.48
C VAL A 53 14.90 -3.72 19.86
N ASP A 54 14.95 -2.77 20.80
CA ASP A 54 14.18 -2.85 22.03
C ASP A 54 12.69 -2.74 21.69
N ASP A 55 11.97 -3.84 21.82
CA ASP A 55 10.58 -3.98 21.42
C ASP A 55 9.58 -3.70 22.55
N SER A 56 10.06 -3.23 23.71
CA SER A 56 9.22 -2.97 24.89
C SER A 56 8.08 -2.00 24.57
N ALA A 57 8.36 -0.96 23.79
CA ALA A 57 7.35 0.00 23.33
C ALA A 57 6.39 -0.61 22.30
N ALA A 58 6.89 -1.46 21.39
CA ALA A 58 6.07 -2.16 20.40
C ALA A 58 5.05 -3.07 21.08
N LYS A 59 5.49 -3.81 22.11
CA LYS A 59 4.62 -4.65 22.94
C LYS A 59 3.54 -3.85 23.66
N ALA A 60 3.85 -2.64 24.15
CA ALA A 60 2.88 -1.75 24.79
C ALA A 60 1.85 -1.15 23.80
N GLY A 61 2.20 -1.09 22.52
CA GLY A 61 1.37 -0.63 21.41
C GLY A 61 0.47 -1.71 20.79
N ASP A 62 0.54 -2.96 21.25
CA ASP A 62 -0.22 -4.08 20.69
C ASP A 62 -1.72 -3.77 20.63
N GLY A 63 -2.32 -3.98 19.46
CA GLY A 63 -3.74 -3.72 19.19
C GLY A 63 -4.15 -2.24 19.14
N LYS A 64 -3.23 -1.28 19.37
CA LYS A 64 -3.53 0.17 19.37
C LYS A 64 -3.32 0.86 18.01
N GLY A 65 -2.79 0.15 17.01
CA GLY A 65 -2.61 0.67 15.67
C GLY A 65 -3.83 0.48 14.77
N SER A 66 -3.78 1.06 13.57
CA SER A 66 -4.80 0.87 12.52
C SER A 66 -4.15 0.90 11.15
N SER A 67 -4.59 0.02 10.26
CA SER A 67 -4.27 0.12 8.82
C SER A 67 -5.30 1.02 8.14
N TYR A 68 -4.85 1.96 7.31
CA TYR A 68 -5.74 2.81 6.52
C TYR A 68 -5.20 3.02 5.11
N LEU A 69 -6.10 3.35 4.18
CA LEU A 69 -5.71 3.80 2.86
C LEU A 69 -5.36 5.29 2.95
N SER A 70 -4.09 5.62 2.76
CA SER A 70 -3.66 7.01 2.63
C SER A 70 -4.17 7.57 1.30
N HIS A 71 -4.91 8.68 1.35
CA HIS A 71 -5.43 9.36 0.15
C HIS A 71 -4.35 10.15 -0.61
N SER A 72 -3.17 10.36 -0.01
CA SER A 72 -2.17 11.32 -0.50
C SER A 72 -0.82 10.71 -0.89
N THR A 73 -0.56 9.43 -0.61
CA THR A 73 0.72 8.79 -0.93
C THR A 73 0.50 7.68 -1.94
N GLY A 74 0.46 8.06 -3.22
CA GLY A 74 0.31 7.11 -4.32
C GLY A 74 1.04 7.62 -5.55
N TYR A 75 2.35 7.37 -5.62
CA TYR A 75 3.05 7.37 -6.90
C TYR A 75 2.62 6.10 -7.66
N PHE A 76 1.51 6.18 -8.39
CA PHE A 76 1.21 5.28 -9.49
C PHE A 76 0.40 6.07 -10.52
N ASN A 77 0.91 6.09 -11.76
CA ASN A 77 0.09 6.21 -12.96
C ASN A 77 -1.11 5.27 -12.80
N TYR A 78 -2.25 5.78 -12.34
CA TYR A 78 -3.51 5.20 -12.75
C TYR A 78 -3.49 5.39 -14.27
N PRO A 79 -3.54 4.34 -15.11
CA PRO A 79 -3.99 4.54 -16.47
C PRO A 79 -5.43 5.01 -16.30
N THR A 80 -5.63 6.33 -16.26
CA THR A 80 -6.94 6.89 -16.48
C THR A 80 -7.35 6.38 -17.85
N ALA A 81 -8.54 5.76 -17.94
CA ALA A 81 -9.10 5.41 -19.24
C ALA A 81 -8.93 6.64 -20.15
N PRO A 82 -8.50 6.46 -21.42
CA PRO A 82 -8.19 7.61 -22.27
C PRO A 82 -9.34 8.61 -22.23
N SER A 83 -9.10 9.78 -21.63
CA SER A 83 -10.04 10.89 -21.70
C SER A 83 -9.81 11.61 -23.01
N ASP A 84 -10.87 12.19 -23.57
CA ASP A 84 -10.79 13.00 -24.79
C ASP A 84 -10.33 12.22 -26.03
N LEU A 85 -10.91 11.04 -26.24
CA LEU A 85 -10.81 10.35 -27.53
C LEU A 85 -11.69 11.05 -28.57
N ARG A 86 -11.14 11.29 -29.76
CA ARG A 86 -11.92 11.69 -30.94
C ARG A 86 -11.79 10.63 -32.03
N ALA A 87 -12.90 10.37 -32.72
CA ALA A 87 -12.87 9.62 -33.96
C ALA A 87 -12.42 10.56 -35.08
N VAL A 88 -11.41 10.14 -35.85
CA VAL A 88 -10.95 10.82 -37.05
C VAL A 88 -11.21 9.90 -38.24
N TYR A 89 -11.92 10.41 -39.24
CA TYR A 89 -12.18 9.67 -40.48
C TYR A 89 -10.87 9.38 -41.21
N VAL A 90 -10.64 8.10 -41.52
CA VAL A 90 -9.52 7.66 -42.37
C VAL A 90 -10.01 7.47 -43.81
N ASN A 91 -11.22 6.91 -43.98
CA ASN A 91 -11.94 6.81 -45.25
C ASN A 91 -13.44 6.51 -45.01
N ASP A 92 -14.20 6.32 -46.09
CA ASP A 92 -15.66 6.12 -46.09
C ASP A 92 -16.16 4.91 -45.27
N THR A 93 -15.27 4.02 -44.85
CA THR A 93 -15.61 2.80 -44.08
C THR A 93 -14.83 2.65 -42.77
N THR A 94 -13.91 3.56 -42.46
CA THR A 94 -12.95 3.37 -41.35
C THR A 94 -12.65 4.67 -40.60
N GLU A 95 -12.71 4.57 -39.27
CA GLU A 95 -12.32 5.63 -38.35
C GLU A 95 -11.14 5.19 -37.47
N ARG A 96 -10.30 6.14 -37.07
CA ARG A 96 -9.23 5.94 -36.08
C ARG A 96 -9.56 6.72 -34.80
N LEU A 97 -9.43 6.06 -33.65
CA LEU A 97 -9.50 6.72 -32.35
C LEU A 97 -8.13 7.31 -31.99
N GLU A 98 -8.12 8.61 -31.72
CA GLU A 98 -6.93 9.33 -31.28
C GLU A 98 -7.21 10.10 -29.99
N ARG A 99 -6.16 10.28 -29.19
CA ARG A 99 -6.20 11.19 -28.04
C ARG A 99 -6.12 12.64 -28.54
N LYS A 100 -6.96 13.52 -28.00
CA LYS A 100 -6.91 14.97 -28.24
C LYS A 100 -5.70 15.62 -27.56
#